data_AF-A0A934G0E1-F1
#
_entry.id   AF-A0A934G0E1-F1
#
_cell.length_a   1.000
_cell.length_b   1.000
_cell.length_c   1.000
_cell.angle_alpha   90.00
_cell.angle_beta   90.00
_cell.angle_gamma   90.00
#
_symmetry.space_group_name_H-M   'P 1'
#
loop_
_entity.id
_entity.type
_entity.pdbx_description
1 polymer ?
#
loop_
_entity_poly.entity_id
_entity_poly.type
_entity_poly.pdbx_seq_one_letter_code
_entity_poly.pdbx_strand_id
1 'polypeptide(L)'
;MTGRGNVVGKTVEVEGLRRDGGEFSIELSISAVNINGVWNAFAIARDVTERKRLEDEARQNLDEAERMNRLMVGRELKMEELRNEVRQLRSRLLEMENACQQQTHT
;
A
#
# COMPACT_ATOMS: atom_id res chain seq x y z
N MET A 1 1.53 -42.57 17.14
CA MET A 1 1.32 -41.42 16.22
C MET A 1 1.67 -41.88 14.80
N THR A 2 0.94 -41.43 13.77
CA THR A 2 1.02 -41.97 12.39
C THR A 2 1.86 -41.11 11.42
N GLY A 3 2.53 -40.07 11.92
CA GLY A 3 3.31 -39.13 11.09
C GLY A 3 2.47 -38.20 10.20
N ARG A 4 1.13 -38.25 10.31
CA ARG A 4 0.20 -37.42 9.52
C ARG A 4 -0.44 -36.35 10.39
N GLY A 5 -0.51 -35.13 9.87
CA GLY A 5 -1.19 -33.98 10.47
C GLY A 5 -1.35 -32.87 9.43
N ASN A 6 -2.35 -31.99 9.61
CA ASN A 6 -2.73 -31.00 8.59
C ASN A 6 -1.61 -29.98 8.26
N VAL A 7 -0.69 -29.78 9.21
CA VAL A 7 0.44 -28.85 9.15
C VAL A 7 1.78 -29.54 8.85
N VAL A 8 1.81 -30.88 8.83
CA VAL A 8 3.04 -31.64 8.54
C VAL A 8 3.39 -31.47 7.06
N GLY A 9 4.64 -31.09 6.77
CA GLY A 9 5.13 -30.81 5.43
C GLY A 9 4.76 -29.44 4.88
N LYS A 10 4.19 -28.55 5.71
CA LYS A 10 3.83 -27.18 5.34
C LYS A 10 4.57 -26.19 6.22
N THR A 11 4.80 -25.01 5.67
CA THR A 11 5.13 -23.80 6.44
C THR A 11 3.84 -23.02 6.64
N VAL A 12 3.52 -22.71 7.89
CA VAL A 12 2.33 -21.95 8.27
C VAL A 12 2.74 -20.76 9.11
N GLU A 13 2.09 -19.62 8.90
CA GLU A 13 2.20 -18.50 9.83
C GLU A 13 1.14 -18.64 10.91
N VAL A 14 1.55 -18.46 12.16
CA VAL A 14 0.69 -18.53 13.35
C VAL A 14 1.03 -17.40 14.29
N GLU A 15 0.05 -16.94 15.06
CA GLU A 15 0.29 -16.01 16.17
C GLU A 15 0.67 -16.80 17.42
N GLY A 16 1.78 -16.42 18.04
CA GLY A 16 2.24 -16.94 19.31
C GLY A 16 1.99 -15.97 20.45
N LEU A 17 1.88 -16.52 21.66
CA LEU A 17 1.80 -15.72 22.89
C LEU A 17 3.11 -15.86 23.67
N ARG A 18 3.75 -14.74 23.98
CA ARG A 18 4.92 -14.68 24.87
C ARG A 18 4.48 -14.87 26.33
N ARG A 19 5.45 -15.17 27.20
CA ARG A 19 5.19 -15.34 28.65
C ARG A 19 4.59 -14.08 29.29
N ASP A 20 4.95 -12.90 28.80
CA ASP A 20 4.45 -11.60 29.26
C ASP A 20 3.06 -11.24 28.68
N GLY A 21 2.48 -12.09 27.83
CA GLY A 21 1.19 -11.86 27.19
C GLY A 21 1.29 -11.09 25.86
N GLY A 22 2.49 -10.73 25.39
CA GLY A 22 2.65 -10.12 24.07
C GLY A 22 2.43 -11.12 22.94
N GLU A 23 1.67 -10.74 21.92
CA GLU A 23 1.52 -11.52 20.68
C GLU A 23 2.74 -11.34 19.78
N PHE A 24 3.10 -12.38 19.03
CA PHE A 24 4.20 -12.34 18.07
C PHE A 24 3.97 -13.32 16.92
N SER A 25 4.28 -12.89 15.70
CA SER A 25 4.08 -13.72 14.53
C SER A 25 5.19 -14.74 14.38
N ILE A 26 4.81 -16.01 14.22
CA ILE A 26 5.72 -17.15 14.06
C ILE A 26 5.49 -17.77 12.69
N GLU A 27 6.58 -17.95 11.94
CA GLU A 27 6.62 -18.88 10.82
C GLU A 27 7.00 -20.27 11.36
N LEU A 28 6.09 -21.23 11.23
CA LEU A 28 6.23 -22.59 11.75
C LEU A 28 6.27 -23.61 10.62
N SER A 29 7.36 -24.37 10.54
CA SER A 29 7.50 -25.50 9.62
C SER A 29 7.62 -26.80 10.41
N ILE A 30 6.72 -27.75 10.17
CA ILE A 30 6.71 -29.05 10.87
C ILE A 30 6.99 -30.16 9.87
N SER A 31 7.95 -31.03 10.18
CA SER A 31 8.21 -32.28 9.45
C SER A 31 8.06 -33.47 10.39
N ALA A 32 7.65 -34.62 9.83
CA ALA A 32 7.57 -35.87 10.56
C ALA A 32 8.52 -36.89 9.92
N VAL A 33 9.33 -37.55 10.74
CA VAL A 33 10.34 -38.52 10.30
C VAL A 33 10.16 -39.81 11.08
N ASN A 34 10.16 -40.95 10.41
CA ASN A 34 10.15 -42.27 11.05
C ASN A 34 11.60 -42.73 11.27
N ILE A 35 11.98 -42.98 12.52
CA ILE A 35 13.29 -43.48 12.92
C ILE A 35 13.06 -44.76 13.70
N ASN A 36 13.59 -45.89 13.21
CA ASN A 36 13.46 -47.22 13.84
C ASN A 36 12.02 -47.61 14.22
N GLY A 37 11.04 -47.29 13.36
CA GLY A 37 9.63 -47.59 13.60
C GLY A 37 8.89 -46.57 14.47
N VAL A 38 9.59 -45.56 14.98
CA VAL A 38 9.03 -44.49 15.82
C VAL A 38 8.91 -43.20 15.01
N TRP A 39 7.70 -42.63 14.99
CA TRP A 39 7.45 -41.33 14.37
C TRP A 39 7.91 -40.19 15.30
N ASN A 40 8.80 -39.35 14.79
CA ASN A 40 9.30 -38.14 15.42
C ASN A 40 8.81 -36.92 14.64
N ALA A 41 8.51 -35.83 15.34
CA ALA A 41 8.17 -34.56 14.72
C ALA A 41 9.30 -33.55 14.98
N PHE A 42 9.72 -32.85 13.95
CA PHE A 42 10.64 -31.73 14.02
C PHE A 42 9.89 -30.47 13.64
N ALA A 43 10.03 -29.43 14.46
CA ALA A 43 9.43 -28.13 14.20
C ALA A 43 10.53 -27.07 14.18
N ILE A 44 10.47 -26.19 13.18
CA ILE A 44 11.26 -24.97 13.12
C ILE A 44 10.29 -23.82 13.30
N ALA A 45 10.48 -23.05 14.36
CA ALA A 45 9.72 -21.85 14.64
C ALA A 45 10.64 -20.64 14.45
N ARG A 46 10.24 -19.70 13.59
CA ARG A 46 10.99 -18.49 13.30
C ARG A 46 10.12 -17.29 13.67
N ASP A 47 10.60 -16.45 14.58
CA ASP A 47 9.95 -15.19 14.89
C ASP A 47 10.09 -14.27 13.67
N VAL A 48 8.96 -13.85 13.10
CA VAL A 48 8.90 -12.97 11.93
C VAL A 48 8.27 -11.62 12.25
N THR A 49 8.10 -11.28 13.53
CA THR A 49 7.41 -10.07 14.00
C THR A 49 8.01 -8.80 13.40
N GLU A 50 9.33 -8.63 13.48
CA GLU A 50 9.99 -7.42 12.98
C GLU A 50 9.90 -7.33 11.45
N ARG A 51 10.03 -8.47 10.75
CA ARG A 51 9.86 -8.50 9.29
C ARG A 51 8.46 -8.02 8.90
N LYS A 52 7.42 -8.53 9.55
CA LYS A 52 6.03 -8.14 9.25
C LYS A 52 5.77 -6.69 9.61
N ARG A 53 6.31 -6.19 10.72
CA ARG A 53 6.23 -4.77 11.11
C ARG A 53 6.78 -3.85 10.03
N LEU A 54 7.94 -4.21 9.46
CA LEU A 54 8.57 -3.44 8.38
C LEU A 54 7.79 -3.56 7.06
N GLU A 55 7.28 -4.73 6.73
CA GLU A 55 6.43 -4.94 5.54
C GLU A 55 5.14 -4.10 5.63
N ASP A 56 4.50 -4.07 6.80
CA ASP A 56 3.29 -3.29 7.05
C ASP A 56 3.56 -1.77 7.01
N GLU A 57 4.66 -1.31 7.62
CA GLU A 57 5.07 0.09 7.57
C GLU A 57 5.38 0.53 6.13
N ALA A 58 6.10 -0.30 5.37
CA ALA A 58 6.39 -0.04 3.96
C ALA A 58 5.10 0.06 3.12
N ARG A 59 4.13 -0.83 3.37
CA ARG A 59 2.83 -0.81 2.71
C ARG A 59 2.04 0.47 3.03
N GLN A 60 1.99 0.87 4.30
CA GLN A 60 1.32 2.10 4.71
C GLN A 60 1.94 3.34 4.05
N ASN A 61 3.28 3.39 3.98
CA ASN A 61 4.00 4.48 3.32
C ASN A 61 3.70 4.54 1.81
N LEU A 62 3.60 3.38 1.15
CA LEU A 62 3.22 3.32 -0.26
C LEU A 62 1.79 3.83 -0.48
N ASP A 63 0.84 3.37 0.33
CA ASP A 63 -0.56 3.79 0.25
C ASP A 63 -0.72 5.30 0.49
N GLU A 64 0.09 5.87 1.40
CA GLU A 64 0.17 7.31 1.65
C GLU A 64 0.70 8.08 0.43
N ALA A 65 1.83 7.64 -0.10
CA ALA A 65 2.47 8.27 -1.25
C ALA A 65 1.56 8.24 -2.48
N GLU A 66 0.89 7.12 -2.73
CA GLU A 66 -0.08 7.00 -3.82
C GLU A 66 -1.27 7.94 -3.64
N ARG A 67 -1.81 8.05 -2.42
CA ARG A 67 -2.93 8.95 -2.15
C ARG A 67 -2.53 10.40 -2.38
N MET A 68 -1.36 10.80 -1.89
CA MET A 68 -0.83 12.14 -2.10
C MET A 68 -0.60 12.41 -3.60
N ASN A 69 -0.01 11.45 -4.33
CA ASN A 69 0.22 11.56 -5.76
C ASN A 69 -1.10 11.77 -6.53
N ARG A 70 -2.13 10.95 -6.26
CA ARG A 70 -3.47 11.09 -6.87
C ARG A 70 -4.06 12.49 -6.66
N LEU A 71 -3.95 13.05 -5.46
CA LEU A 71 -4.42 14.40 -5.16
C LEU A 71 -3.63 15.48 -5.90
N MET A 72 -2.30 15.34 -5.96
CA MET A 72 -1.43 16.29 -6.67
C MET A 72 -1.72 16.32 -8.17
N VAL A 73 -1.83 15.15 -8.82
CA VAL A 73 -2.14 15.06 -10.25
C VAL A 73 -3.49 15.71 -10.55
N GLY A 74 -4.51 15.44 -9.72
CA GLY A 74 -5.82 16.09 -9.86
C GLY A 74 -5.73 17.62 -9.75
N ARG A 75 -4.91 18.13 -8.80
CA ARG A 75 -4.67 19.56 -8.65
C ARG A 75 -3.97 20.16 -9.86
N GLU A 76 -2.94 19.51 -10.40
CA GLU A 76 -2.22 19.98 -11.58
C GLU A 76 -3.13 20.10 -12.79
N LEU A 77 -3.96 19.08 -13.05
CA LEU A 77 -4.96 19.11 -14.12
C LEU A 77 -5.96 20.26 -13.93
N LYS A 78 -6.43 20.48 -12.70
CA LYS A 78 -7.36 21.59 -12.43
C LYS A 78 -6.71 22.95 -12.63
N MET A 79 -5.42 23.07 -12.30
CA MET A 79 -4.66 24.30 -12.53
C MET A 79 -4.44 24.56 -14.02
N GLU A 80 -4.21 23.52 -14.82
CA GLU A 80 -4.13 23.61 -16.28
C GLU A 80 -5.44 24.15 -16.87
N GLU A 81 -6.57 23.60 -16.43
CA GLU A 81 -7.91 24.02 -16.85
C GLU A 81 -8.18 25.49 -16.50
N LEU A 82 -7.93 25.88 -15.24
CA LEU A 82 -8.09 27.26 -14.78
C LEU A 82 -7.19 28.24 -15.54
N ARG A 83 -5.93 27.86 -15.85
CA ARG A 83 -5.05 28.71 -16.66
C ARG A 83 -5.63 28.96 -18.05
N ASN A 84 -6.22 27.94 -18.67
CA ASN A 84 -6.83 28.06 -19.98
C ASN A 84 -8.08 28.95 -19.96
N GLU A 85 -8.93 28.81 -18.94
CA GLU A 85 -10.08 29.69 -18.73
C GLU A 85 -9.65 31.15 -18.57
N VAL A 86 -8.66 31.42 -17.71
CA VAL A 86 -8.12 32.78 -17.51
C VAL A 86 -7.59 33.35 -18.82
N ARG A 87 -6.90 32.54 -19.64
CA ARG A 87 -6.41 32.96 -20.95
C ARG A 87 -7.55 33.33 -21.90
N GLN A 88 -8.60 32.52 -21.96
CA GLN A 88 -9.78 32.78 -22.80
C GLN A 88 -10.53 34.04 -22.37
N LEU A 89 -10.77 34.21 -21.07
CA LEU A 89 -11.45 35.40 -20.53
C LEU A 89 -10.68 36.67 -20.86
N ARG A 90 -9.35 36.66 -20.76
CA ARG A 90 -8.50 37.78 -21.16
C ARG A 90 -8.63 38.10 -22.65
N SER A 91 -8.67 37.08 -23.53
CA SER A 91 -8.88 37.29 -24.97
C SER A 91 -10.21 37.97 -25.26
N ARG A 92 -11.29 37.48 -24.64
CA ARG A 92 -12.64 38.07 -24.81
C ARG A 92 -12.71 39.51 -24.31
N LEU A 93 -12.06 39.81 -23.18
CA LEU A 93 -12.01 41.17 -22.65
C LEU A 93 -11.34 42.12 -23.65
N LEU A 94 -10.20 41.70 -24.23
CA LEU A 94 -9.46 42.46 -25.23
C LEU A 94 -10.29 42.70 -26.51
N GLU A 95 -11.04 41.69 -26.95
CA GLU A 95 -11.97 41.81 -28.09
C GLU A 95 -13.08 42.83 -27.82
N MET A 96 -13.66 42.82 -26.61
CA MET A 96 -14.68 43.78 -26.20
C MET A 96 -14.14 45.22 -26.09
N GLU A 97 -12.95 45.39 -25.53
CA GLU A 97 -12.27 46.69 -25.43
C GLU A 97 -12.04 47.30 -26.82
N ASN A 98 -11.54 46.49 -27.76
CA ASN A 98 -11.30 46.91 -29.14
C ASN A 98 -12.62 47.26 -29.86
N ALA A 99 -13.69 46.48 -29.66
CA ALA A 99 -15.00 46.76 -30.25
C ALA A 99 -15.61 48.07 -29.73
N CYS A 100 -15.44 48.34 -28.43
CA CYS A 100 -15.91 49.58 -27.79
C CYS A 100 -15.16 50.81 -28.35
N GLN A 101 -13.83 50.73 -28.50
CA GLN A 101 -13.01 51.80 -29.07
C GLN A 101 -13.40 52.13 -30.54
N GLN A 102 -13.80 51.14 -31.32
CA GLN A 102 -14.25 51.34 -32.71
C GLN A 102 -15.61 52.03 -32.81
N GLN A 103 -16.51 51.87 -31.83
CA GLN A 103 -17.82 52.53 -31.80
C GLN A 103 -17.75 54.01 -31.41
N THR A 104 -16.74 54.43 -30.65
CA THR A 104 -16.57 55.85 -30.24
C THR A 104 -16.02 56.78 -31.34
N HIS A 105 -15.58 56.24 -32.48
CA HIS A 105 -15.03 57.01 -33.60
C HIS A 105 -15.99 57.16 -34.80
N THR A 106 -17.27 56.84 -34.64
CA THR A 106 -18.34 57.07 -35.63
C THR A 106 -19.33 58.10 -35.10
#